data_AF-A0A929KZ47-F1
#
_entry.id   AF-A0A929KZ47-F1
#
_cell.length_a   1.000
_cell.length_b   1.000
_cell.length_c   1.000
_cell.angle_alpha   90.00
_cell.angle_beta   90.00
_cell.angle_gamma   90.00
#
_symmetry.space_group_name_H-M   'P 1'
#
loop_
_entity.id
_entity.type
_entity.pdbx_description
1 polymer ?
#
loop_
_entity_poly.entity_id
_entity_poly.type
_entity_poly.pdbx_seq_one_letter_code
_entity_poly.pdbx_strand_id
1 'polypeptide(L)'
;MKYLIAILLALSTFTAVAQTDDYVITTNGDTIKCEVSVTWSLKYKVPGGKSEKIKTETIKEFYQQSNDILFRALDINDNGKPEFIHVIQNGPISLYQRVGNNYAGAIGTLLTSLNWYVNKDNGKPFNIKGGVLISTGTTSKAKDGFGELLKDQPEIYNKYTAIDKLSFNKILDLVSLYNTGQPYKPKVIKRDTEADMNKWY
;
A
#
# COMPACT_ATOMS: atom_id res chain seq x y z
N MET A 1 52.92 42.09 18.70
CA MET A 1 51.55 41.54 18.87
C MET A 1 51.14 41.03 17.50
N LYS A 2 51.40 39.76 17.19
CA LYS A 2 50.62 38.57 17.56
C LYS A 2 49.36 38.45 16.69
N TYR A 3 49.56 37.76 15.56
CA TYR A 3 48.60 36.89 14.86
C TYR A 3 47.23 37.49 14.49
N LEU A 4 47.18 38.11 13.31
CA LEU A 4 45.95 38.29 12.54
C LEU A 4 45.98 37.34 11.33
N ILE A 5 46.03 36.03 11.60
CA ILE A 5 45.91 35.00 10.56
C ILE A 5 44.46 34.53 10.57
N ALA A 6 43.79 34.86 9.49
CA ALA A 6 42.41 34.53 9.16
C ALA A 6 42.13 33.04 9.35
N ILE A 7 41.45 32.70 10.44
CA ILE A 7 40.74 31.42 10.58
C ILE A 7 39.31 31.68 10.11
N LEU A 8 39.15 31.85 8.80
CA LEU A 8 37.87 31.66 8.14
C LEU A 8 37.73 30.14 7.97
N LEU A 9 37.43 29.47 9.08
CA LEU A 9 37.04 28.07 9.12
C LEU A 9 35.79 27.95 8.25
N ALA A 10 36.01 27.52 7.01
CA ALA A 10 34.98 27.09 6.09
C ALA A 10 34.21 25.97 6.78
N LEU A 11 33.12 26.34 7.46
CA LEU A 11 32.02 25.46 7.79
C LEU A 11 31.37 25.09 6.45
N SER A 12 32.01 24.19 5.71
CA SER A 12 31.35 23.38 4.70
C SER A 12 30.34 22.53 5.46
N THR A 13 29.16 23.10 5.67
CA THR A 13 27.97 22.34 6.02
C THR A 13 27.77 21.37 4.88
N PHE A 14 28.23 20.12 5.07
CA PHE A 14 27.72 19.01 4.30
C PHE A 14 26.21 19.02 4.55
N THR A 15 25.46 19.56 3.61
CA THR A 15 24.04 19.28 3.52
C THR A 15 23.97 17.78 3.26
N ALA A 16 23.82 17.01 4.34
CA ALA A 16 23.42 15.64 4.25
C ALA A 16 22.11 15.66 3.47
N VAL A 17 22.18 15.38 2.17
CA VAL A 17 21.01 15.16 1.35
C VAL A 17 20.33 13.99 2.03
N ALA A 18 19.21 14.25 2.70
CA ALA A 18 18.42 13.23 3.34
C ALA A 18 18.18 12.16 2.28
N GLN A 19 18.84 11.01 2.44
CA GLN A 19 18.70 9.91 1.51
C GLN A 19 17.24 9.50 1.58
N THR A 20 16.54 9.54 0.45
CA THR A 20 15.19 8.98 0.37
C THR A 20 15.29 7.50 0.69
N ASP A 21 14.59 7.04 1.71
CA ASP A 21 14.54 5.61 2.04
C ASP A 21 13.60 4.83 1.11
N ASP A 22 13.01 5.48 0.11
CA ASP A 22 12.26 4.82 -0.94
C ASP A 22 13.09 3.68 -1.53
N TYR A 23 12.39 2.62 -1.92
CA TYR A 23 13.01 1.47 -2.54
C TYR A 23 12.06 0.78 -3.49
N VAL A 24 12.65 0.02 -4.41
CA VAL A 24 11.94 -0.99 -5.20
C VAL A 24 12.49 -2.37 -4.86
N ILE A 25 11.65 -3.38 -4.94
CA ILE A 25 12.04 -4.79 -4.89
C ILE A 25 11.81 -5.38 -6.27
N THR A 26 12.87 -5.90 -6.90
CA THR A 26 12.79 -6.52 -8.23
C THR A 26 12.03 -7.85 -8.17
N THR A 27 11.62 -8.38 -9.32
CA THR A 27 11.04 -9.73 -9.40
C THR A 27 12.02 -10.84 -8.97
N ASN A 28 13.33 -10.56 -8.97
CA ASN A 28 14.38 -11.45 -8.44
C ASN A 28 14.56 -11.34 -6.91
N GLY A 29 13.89 -10.38 -6.26
CA GLY A 29 13.99 -10.15 -4.82
C GLY A 29 15.07 -9.14 -4.41
N ASP A 30 15.77 -8.52 -5.36
CA ASP A 30 16.77 -7.50 -5.06
C ASP A 30 16.11 -6.22 -4.56
N THR A 31 16.64 -5.64 -3.49
CA THR A 31 16.19 -4.33 -2.99
C THR A 31 17.09 -3.23 -3.53
N ILE A 32 16.51 -2.25 -4.21
CA ILE A 32 17.22 -1.11 -4.79
C ILE A 32 16.71 0.16 -4.12
N LYS A 33 17.62 0.88 -3.43
CA LYS A 33 17.34 2.20 -2.86
C LYS A 33 17.28 3.24 -3.98
N CYS A 34 16.25 4.08 -3.97
CA CYS A 34 15.97 5.01 -5.06
C CYS A 34 15.12 6.21 -4.58
N GLU A 35 14.70 7.05 -5.52
CA GLU A 35 13.63 8.03 -5.36
C GLU A 35 12.42 7.55 -6.17
N VAL A 36 11.22 7.45 -5.56
CA VAL A 36 9.98 7.02 -6.25
C VAL A 36 9.09 8.22 -6.56
N SER A 37 8.71 8.35 -7.83
CA SER A 37 7.82 9.41 -8.33
C SER A 37 6.53 8.84 -8.90
N VAL A 38 5.40 9.43 -8.49
CA VAL A 38 4.03 8.97 -8.76
C VAL A 38 3.13 10.03 -9.44
N THR A 39 3.59 11.27 -9.57
CA THR A 39 2.75 12.43 -9.97
C THR A 39 2.18 12.36 -11.40
N TRP A 40 2.96 11.87 -12.36
CA TRP A 40 2.56 11.82 -13.78
C TRP A 40 2.77 10.44 -14.42
N SER A 41 3.71 9.69 -13.88
CA SER A 41 4.06 8.36 -14.34
C SER A 41 4.83 7.67 -13.22
N LEU A 42 4.45 6.44 -12.91
CA LEU A 42 5.13 5.65 -11.89
C LEU A 42 6.56 5.32 -12.34
N LYS A 43 7.54 5.94 -11.68
CA LYS A 43 8.97 5.87 -12.00
C LYS A 43 9.81 5.79 -10.74
N TYR A 44 11.02 5.27 -10.89
CA TYR A 44 12.05 5.33 -9.87
C TYR A 44 13.36 5.87 -10.45
N LYS A 45 14.24 6.39 -9.60
CA LYS A 45 15.56 6.88 -9.99
C LYS A 45 16.59 6.49 -8.93
N VAL A 46 17.63 5.78 -9.35
CA VAL A 46 18.78 5.47 -8.47
C VAL A 46 19.73 6.68 -8.38
N PRO A 47 20.50 6.83 -7.29
CA PRO A 47 21.48 7.91 -7.16
C PRO A 47 22.45 7.96 -8.35
N GLY A 48 22.56 9.13 -9.00
CA GLY A 48 23.40 9.31 -10.21
C GLY A 48 22.85 8.67 -11.50
N GLY A 49 21.73 7.95 -11.43
CA GLY A 49 21.13 7.25 -12.56
C GLY A 49 20.07 8.05 -13.32
N LYS A 50 19.58 7.46 -14.42
CA LYS A 50 18.42 7.96 -15.16
C LYS A 50 17.13 7.49 -14.47
N SER A 51 16.03 8.20 -14.75
CA SER A 51 14.72 7.78 -14.27
C SER A 51 14.18 6.65 -15.15
N GLU A 52 13.68 5.60 -14.50
CA GLU A 52 13.13 4.39 -15.12
C GLU A 52 11.67 4.20 -14.74
N LYS A 53 10.88 3.59 -15.64
CA LYS A 53 9.48 3.25 -15.33
C LYS A 53 9.44 2.04 -14.42
N ILE A 54 8.62 2.09 -13.37
CA ILE A 54 8.29 0.92 -12.57
C ILE A 54 7.23 0.13 -13.35
N LYS A 55 7.52 -1.14 -13.63
CA LYS A 55 6.60 -2.05 -14.31
C LYS A 55 6.50 -3.36 -13.56
N THR A 56 5.35 -4.02 -13.62
CA THR A 56 5.10 -5.25 -12.87
C THR A 56 5.90 -6.44 -13.37
N GLU A 57 6.45 -6.38 -14.60
CA GLU A 57 7.32 -7.43 -15.14
C GLU A 57 8.73 -7.44 -14.51
N THR A 58 9.19 -6.30 -14.00
CA THR A 58 10.55 -6.14 -13.44
C THR A 58 10.56 -5.79 -11.96
N ILE A 59 9.50 -5.15 -11.46
CA ILE A 59 9.38 -4.71 -10.07
C ILE A 59 8.21 -5.45 -9.40
N LYS A 60 8.51 -6.13 -8.31
CA LYS A 60 7.54 -6.83 -7.46
C LYS A 60 6.86 -5.89 -6.48
N GLU A 61 7.63 -5.00 -5.85
CA GLU A 61 7.12 -4.06 -4.83
C GLU A 61 7.84 -2.73 -4.93
N PHE A 62 7.22 -1.65 -4.48
CA PHE A 62 7.90 -0.39 -4.24
C PHE A 62 7.34 0.31 -3.01
N TYR A 63 8.21 1.00 -2.30
CA TYR A 63 7.87 1.77 -1.12
C TYR A 63 8.23 3.24 -1.33
N GLN A 64 7.32 4.11 -0.90
CA GLN A 64 7.52 5.53 -0.92
C GLN A 64 7.46 6.06 0.52
N GLN A 65 8.61 6.48 1.03
CA GLN A 65 8.79 6.94 2.41
C GLN A 65 7.99 8.20 2.69
N SER A 66 7.92 9.14 1.73
CA SER A 66 7.24 10.43 1.92
C SER A 66 5.78 10.29 2.34
N ASN A 67 5.12 9.21 1.91
CA ASN A 67 3.73 8.91 2.27
C ASN A 67 3.59 7.70 3.19
N ASP A 68 4.70 7.00 3.49
CA ASP A 68 4.72 5.73 4.20
C ASP A 68 3.81 4.67 3.55
N ILE A 69 3.89 4.55 2.22
CA ILE A 69 3.03 3.67 1.41
C ILE A 69 3.85 2.60 0.72
N LEU A 70 3.42 1.34 0.86
CA LEU A 70 3.96 0.18 0.15
C LEU A 70 2.97 -0.25 -0.93
N PHE A 71 3.47 -0.51 -2.13
CA PHE A 71 2.71 -1.10 -3.23
C PHE A 71 3.31 -2.44 -3.64
N ARG A 72 2.46 -3.40 -4.00
CA ARG A 72 2.84 -4.74 -4.47
C ARG A 72 2.16 -5.07 -5.79
N ALA A 73 2.92 -5.61 -6.73
CA ALA A 73 2.39 -6.16 -7.97
C ALA A 73 1.59 -7.43 -7.65
N LEU A 74 0.30 -7.43 -7.98
CA LEU A 74 -0.62 -8.54 -7.74
C LEU A 74 -1.45 -8.83 -8.98
N ASP A 75 -1.62 -10.11 -9.29
CA ASP A 75 -2.58 -10.58 -10.29
C ASP A 75 -3.97 -10.70 -9.66
N ILE A 76 -4.73 -9.61 -9.74
CA ILE A 76 -6.07 -9.47 -9.17
C ILE A 76 -7.19 -9.51 -10.23
N ASN A 77 -6.82 -9.43 -11.50
CA ASN A 77 -7.75 -9.42 -12.61
C ASN A 77 -7.71 -10.77 -13.32
N ASP A 78 -8.83 -11.22 -13.86
CA ASP A 78 -8.87 -12.48 -14.63
C ASP A 78 -8.13 -12.40 -15.98
N ASN A 79 -7.63 -11.22 -16.35
CA ASN A 79 -6.85 -11.00 -17.57
C ASN A 79 -5.35 -11.33 -17.41
N GLY A 80 -4.90 -11.73 -16.22
CA GLY A 80 -3.53 -12.16 -15.95
C GLY A 80 -2.50 -11.03 -16.00
N LYS A 81 -2.92 -9.76 -15.93
CA LYS A 81 -2.03 -8.60 -15.90
C LYS A 81 -1.91 -8.09 -14.47
N PRO A 82 -0.72 -8.24 -13.84
CA PRO A 82 -0.54 -7.73 -12.50
C PRO A 82 -0.62 -6.21 -12.47
N GLU A 83 -1.19 -5.69 -11.39
CA GLU A 83 -1.27 -4.26 -11.08
C GLU A 83 -0.57 -3.98 -9.74
N PHE A 84 -0.03 -2.78 -9.57
CA PHE A 84 0.49 -2.35 -8.27
C PHE A 84 -0.67 -1.93 -7.35
N ILE A 85 -0.84 -2.67 -6.25
CA ILE A 85 -1.90 -2.46 -5.27
C ILE A 85 -1.30 -2.02 -3.95
N HIS A 86 -1.94 -1.06 -3.28
CA HIS A 86 -1.50 -0.58 -1.97
C HIS A 86 -1.62 -1.70 -0.93
N VAL A 87 -0.52 -1.97 -0.24
CA VAL A 87 -0.45 -2.91 0.88
C VAL A 87 -0.82 -2.18 2.18
N ILE A 88 -1.99 -2.51 2.71
CA ILE A 88 -2.47 -1.93 3.98
C ILE A 88 -1.84 -2.65 5.16
N GLN A 89 -1.72 -3.97 5.05
CA GLN A 89 -1.07 -4.78 6.06
C GLN A 89 -0.36 -5.95 5.40
N ASN A 90 0.87 -6.21 5.83
CA ASN A 90 1.70 -7.31 5.36
C ASN A 90 1.96 -8.27 6.53
N GLY A 91 1.79 -9.57 6.30
CA GLY A 91 1.93 -10.61 7.31
C GLY A 91 1.43 -11.97 6.78
N PRO A 92 1.25 -12.98 7.66
CA PRO A 92 0.63 -14.25 7.29
C PRO A 92 -0.63 -14.10 6.44
N ILE A 93 -1.51 -13.16 6.82
CA ILE A 93 -2.57 -12.64 5.96
C ILE A 93 -2.18 -11.23 5.51
N SER A 94 -2.03 -11.00 4.21
CA SER A 94 -1.85 -9.65 3.70
C SER A 94 -3.17 -9.05 3.24
N LEU A 95 -3.35 -7.77 3.50
CA LEU A 95 -4.53 -6.98 3.15
C LEU A 95 -4.13 -5.85 2.21
N TYR A 96 -4.88 -5.72 1.12
CA TYR A 96 -4.60 -4.78 0.06
C TYR A 96 -5.81 -3.90 -0.25
N GLN A 97 -5.54 -2.71 -0.76
CA GLN A 97 -6.53 -1.75 -1.19
C GLN A 97 -6.25 -1.33 -2.64
N ARG A 98 -7.26 -1.48 -3.49
CA ARG A 98 -7.26 -0.95 -4.85
C ARG A 98 -8.32 0.14 -4.95
N VAL A 99 -7.90 1.32 -5.37
CA VAL A 99 -8.79 2.37 -5.81
C VAL A 99 -8.80 2.36 -7.34
N GLY A 100 -9.97 2.22 -7.94
CA GLY A 100 -10.12 2.17 -9.40
C GLY A 100 -11.18 3.15 -9.86
N ASN A 101 -10.94 3.85 -10.96
CA ASN A 101 -11.93 4.72 -11.57
C ASN A 101 -12.73 3.92 -12.60
N ASN A 102 -14.05 3.81 -12.41
CA ASN A 102 -14.97 3.19 -13.36
C ASN A 102 -15.79 4.28 -14.04
N TYR A 103 -15.85 4.27 -15.36
CA TYR A 103 -16.83 5.07 -16.09
C TYR A 103 -18.16 4.34 -16.11
N ALA A 104 -19.19 4.91 -15.48
CA ALA A 104 -20.51 4.31 -15.46
C ALA A 104 -21.45 4.97 -16.46
N GLY A 105 -21.73 4.25 -17.55
CA GLY A 105 -22.88 4.49 -18.44
C GLY A 105 -22.89 5.82 -19.22
N ALA A 106 -23.96 5.99 -20.00
CA ALA A 106 -24.15 7.01 -21.05
C ALA A 106 -24.05 8.50 -20.62
N ILE A 107 -23.81 8.77 -19.33
CA ILE A 107 -23.79 10.12 -18.73
C ILE A 107 -22.34 10.54 -18.38
N GLY A 108 -21.34 9.70 -18.64
CA GLY A 108 -19.93 10.07 -18.49
C GLY A 108 -19.49 10.34 -17.04
N THR A 109 -20.26 9.85 -16.05
CA THR A 109 -19.92 10.04 -14.64
C THR A 109 -18.79 9.09 -14.23
N LEU A 110 -17.70 9.67 -13.73
CA LEU A 110 -16.58 8.94 -13.13
C LEU A 110 -17.00 8.43 -11.75
N LEU A 111 -17.07 7.12 -11.57
CA LEU A 111 -17.31 6.48 -10.28
C LEU A 111 -16.01 5.89 -9.74
N THR A 112 -15.52 6.40 -8.62
CA THR A 112 -14.44 5.76 -7.89
C THR A 112 -14.96 4.48 -7.21
N SER A 113 -14.27 3.38 -7.45
CA SER A 113 -14.47 2.10 -6.79
C SER A 113 -13.35 1.83 -5.81
N LEU A 114 -13.74 1.27 -4.67
CA LEU A 114 -12.82 0.86 -3.63
C LEU A 114 -12.98 -0.65 -3.45
N ASN A 115 -11.90 -1.37 -3.73
CA ASN A 115 -11.85 -2.82 -3.64
C ASN A 115 -10.78 -3.23 -2.64
N TRP A 116 -11.10 -4.22 -1.82
CA TRP A 116 -10.20 -4.77 -0.84
C TRP A 116 -9.93 -6.23 -1.16
N TYR A 117 -8.66 -6.61 -1.08
CA TYR A 117 -8.20 -7.95 -1.37
C TYR A 117 -7.43 -8.50 -0.19
N VAL A 118 -7.49 -9.81 0.01
CA VAL A 118 -6.62 -10.51 0.96
C VAL A 118 -5.98 -11.71 0.30
N ASN A 119 -4.81 -12.09 0.79
CA ASN A 119 -4.26 -13.42 0.59
C ASN A 119 -3.59 -13.92 1.87
N LYS A 120 -3.40 -15.23 1.94
CA LYS A 120 -2.70 -15.90 3.02
C LYS A 120 -1.51 -16.67 2.45
N ASP A 121 -0.36 -16.61 3.10
CA ASP A 121 0.85 -17.37 2.76
C ASP A 121 1.26 -17.29 1.27
N ASN A 122 1.15 -16.09 0.67
CA ASN A 122 1.40 -15.83 -0.76
C ASN A 122 0.41 -16.49 -1.75
N GLY A 123 -0.75 -16.95 -1.28
CA GLY A 123 -1.82 -17.45 -2.15
C GLY A 123 -2.39 -16.38 -3.10
N LYS A 124 -3.28 -16.80 -4.01
CA LYS A 124 -3.95 -15.88 -4.94
C LYS A 124 -4.80 -14.86 -4.15
N PRO A 125 -4.63 -13.54 -4.36
CA PRO A 125 -5.50 -12.55 -3.75
C PRO A 125 -6.95 -12.74 -4.18
N PHE A 126 -7.88 -12.64 -3.24
CA PHE A 126 -9.30 -12.62 -3.55
C PHE A 126 -9.96 -11.37 -2.96
N ASN A 127 -11.00 -10.91 -3.65
CA ASN A 127 -11.75 -9.73 -3.28
C ASN A 127 -12.66 -10.06 -2.08
N ILE A 128 -12.43 -9.39 -0.95
CA ILE A 128 -13.24 -9.57 0.26
C ILE A 128 -14.35 -8.54 0.39
N LYS A 129 -14.27 -7.44 -0.38
CA LYS A 129 -15.32 -6.45 -0.49
C LYS A 129 -14.97 -5.51 -1.65
N GLY A 130 -15.93 -5.31 -2.54
CA GLY A 130 -15.77 -4.50 -3.74
C GLY A 130 -17.09 -3.84 -4.10
N GLY A 131 -17.05 -2.56 -4.43
CA GLY A 131 -18.22 -1.81 -4.83
C GLY A 131 -17.87 -0.47 -5.47
N VAL A 132 -18.80 0.04 -6.27
CA VAL A 132 -18.97 1.49 -6.46
C VAL A 132 -19.09 2.10 -5.06
N LEU A 133 -18.52 3.29 -4.80
CA LEU A 133 -18.56 3.98 -3.50
C LEU A 133 -19.95 4.05 -2.81
N ILE A 134 -21.02 3.71 -3.54
CA ILE A 134 -22.44 3.76 -3.17
C ILE A 134 -23.02 2.37 -2.75
N SER A 135 -22.33 1.25 -3.03
CA SER A 135 -22.78 -0.11 -2.65
C SER A 135 -21.98 -0.63 -1.44
N THR A 136 -22.64 -0.83 -0.30
CA THR A 136 -22.00 -1.02 1.02
C THR A 136 -21.92 -2.47 1.50
N GLY A 137 -22.23 -3.46 0.65
CA GLY A 137 -22.31 -4.87 1.04
C GLY A 137 -21.05 -5.69 0.77
N THR A 138 -20.68 -6.56 1.72
CA THR A 138 -19.82 -7.73 1.44
C THR A 138 -20.70 -8.86 0.90
N THR A 139 -20.33 -9.50 -0.21
CA THR A 139 -21.08 -10.65 -0.74
C THR A 139 -20.93 -11.87 0.19
N SER A 140 -21.89 -12.81 0.19
CA SER A 140 -21.78 -14.05 0.98
C SER A 140 -20.47 -14.78 0.69
N LYS A 141 -20.11 -14.93 -0.59
CA LYS A 141 -18.87 -15.57 -1.03
C LYS A 141 -17.61 -14.94 -0.43
N ALA A 142 -17.60 -13.61 -0.29
CA ALA A 142 -16.48 -12.88 0.28
C ALA A 142 -16.41 -13.05 1.81
N LYS A 143 -17.54 -13.13 2.50
CA LYS A 143 -17.60 -13.53 3.92
C LYS A 143 -17.07 -14.96 4.09
N ASP A 144 -17.55 -15.89 3.28
CA ASP A 144 -17.16 -17.30 3.39
C ASP A 144 -15.65 -17.46 3.15
N GLY A 145 -15.13 -16.88 2.07
CA GLY A 145 -13.70 -16.92 1.74
C GLY A 145 -12.79 -16.30 2.81
N PHE A 146 -13.18 -15.17 3.42
CA PHE A 146 -12.41 -14.57 4.51
C PHE A 146 -12.43 -15.43 5.78
N GLY A 147 -13.58 -16.03 6.11
CA GLY A 147 -13.71 -16.93 7.25
C GLY A 147 -12.81 -18.16 7.13
N GLU A 148 -12.67 -18.74 5.93
CA GLU A 148 -11.77 -19.87 5.68
C GLU A 148 -10.31 -19.56 6.05
N LEU A 149 -9.82 -18.34 5.79
CA LEU A 149 -8.44 -17.95 6.10
C LEU A 149 -8.13 -17.98 7.61
N LEU A 150 -9.15 -17.81 8.44
CA LEU A 150 -9.03 -17.63 9.89
C LEU A 150 -9.21 -18.93 10.68
N LYS A 151 -9.64 -20.03 10.04
CA LYS A 151 -10.02 -21.28 10.72
C LYS A 151 -8.90 -21.94 11.52
N ASP A 152 -7.65 -21.70 11.16
CA ASP A 152 -6.49 -22.22 11.86
C ASP A 152 -6.15 -21.44 13.14
N GLN A 153 -6.82 -20.32 13.40
CA GLN A 153 -6.78 -19.60 14.67
C GLN A 153 -8.20 -19.51 15.27
N PRO A 154 -8.66 -20.54 16.01
CA PRO A 154 -10.03 -20.64 16.49
C PRO A 154 -10.53 -19.43 17.27
N GLU A 155 -9.66 -18.79 18.06
CA GLU A 155 -10.01 -17.58 18.81
C GLU A 155 -10.40 -16.41 17.90
N ILE A 156 -9.69 -16.23 16.79
CA ILE A 156 -9.96 -15.17 15.81
C ILE A 156 -11.16 -15.53 14.95
N TYR A 157 -11.28 -16.79 14.56
CA TYR A 157 -12.44 -17.29 13.83
C TYR A 157 -13.74 -17.09 14.63
N ASN A 158 -13.74 -17.37 15.94
CA ASN A 158 -14.88 -17.14 16.81
C ASN A 158 -15.24 -15.65 16.93
N LYS A 159 -14.24 -14.76 16.97
CA LYS A 159 -14.48 -13.32 16.91
C LYS A 159 -15.10 -12.92 15.58
N TYR A 160 -14.66 -13.52 14.48
CA TYR A 160 -15.21 -13.29 13.15
C TYR A 160 -16.68 -13.71 13.04
N THR A 161 -17.04 -14.91 13.50
CA THR A 161 -18.42 -15.42 13.43
C THR A 161 -19.39 -14.65 14.34
N ALA A 162 -18.90 -14.02 15.40
CA ALA A 162 -19.68 -13.14 16.27
C ALA A 162 -19.96 -11.75 15.66
N ILE A 163 -19.37 -11.40 14.52
CA ILE A 163 -19.59 -10.11 13.86
C ILE A 163 -20.81 -10.18 12.94
N ASP A 164 -21.85 -9.45 13.30
CA ASP A 164 -23.07 -9.30 12.49
C ASP A 164 -22.78 -8.62 11.13
N LYS A 165 -22.08 -7.49 11.17
CA LYS A 165 -21.71 -6.69 9.98
C LYS A 165 -20.20 -6.54 9.81
N LEU A 166 -19.68 -7.14 8.76
CA LEU A 166 -18.27 -7.04 8.39
C LEU A 166 -17.96 -5.67 7.76
N SER A 167 -17.41 -4.76 8.56
CA SER A 167 -16.89 -3.47 8.08
C SER A 167 -15.39 -3.55 7.80
N PHE A 168 -14.84 -2.54 7.09
CA PHE A 168 -13.41 -2.49 6.79
C PHE A 168 -12.56 -2.45 8.06
N ASN A 169 -12.94 -1.65 9.06
CA ASN A 169 -12.24 -1.59 10.34
C ASN A 169 -12.25 -2.95 11.05
N LYS A 170 -13.35 -3.71 10.96
CA LYS A 170 -13.40 -5.07 11.52
C LYS A 170 -12.50 -6.06 10.79
N ILE A 171 -12.40 -5.95 9.46
CA ILE A 171 -11.45 -6.74 8.68
C ILE A 171 -10.02 -6.40 9.11
N LEU A 172 -9.68 -5.10 9.19
CA LEU A 172 -8.37 -4.63 9.66
C LEU A 172 -8.03 -5.17 11.05
N ASP A 173 -8.97 -5.05 11.99
CA ASP A 173 -8.79 -5.54 13.35
C ASP A 173 -8.50 -7.05 13.37
N LEU A 174 -9.26 -7.85 12.60
CA LEU A 174 -9.08 -9.30 12.52
C LEU A 174 -7.75 -9.68 11.87
N VAL A 175 -7.36 -9.03 10.77
CA VAL A 175 -6.08 -9.26 10.10
C VAL A 175 -4.91 -8.83 11.01
N SER A 176 -5.04 -7.71 11.72
CA SER A 176 -4.04 -7.28 12.72
C SER A 176 -3.90 -8.27 13.86
N LEU A 177 -5.03 -8.72 14.40
CA LEU A 177 -5.03 -9.71 15.47
C LEU A 177 -4.38 -11.01 14.99
N TYR A 178 -4.66 -11.45 13.77
CA TYR A 178 -4.09 -12.66 13.19
C TYR A 178 -2.58 -12.57 12.99
N ASN A 179 -2.11 -11.44 12.44
CA ASN A 179 -0.70 -11.27 12.10
C ASN A 179 0.18 -10.94 13.31
N THR A 180 -0.38 -10.31 14.36
CA THR A 180 0.43 -9.71 15.44
C THR A 180 -0.03 -10.07 16.85
N GLY A 181 -1.18 -10.72 17.00
CA GLY A 181 -1.82 -10.94 18.30
C GLY A 181 -2.42 -9.68 18.93
N GLN A 182 -2.42 -8.54 18.22
CA GLN A 182 -2.92 -7.25 18.71
C GLN A 182 -3.94 -6.62 17.75
N PRO A 183 -4.98 -5.91 18.25
CA PRO A 183 -5.90 -5.16 17.41
C PRO A 183 -5.19 -4.08 16.58
N TYR A 184 -5.79 -3.68 15.47
CA TYR A 184 -5.24 -2.66 14.61
C TYR A 184 -5.17 -1.32 15.36
N LYS A 185 -3.99 -0.70 15.36
CA LYS A 185 -3.78 0.66 15.87
C LYS A 185 -3.63 1.58 14.67
N PRO A 186 -4.61 2.46 14.38
CA PRO A 186 -4.49 3.41 13.30
C PRO A 186 -3.20 4.22 13.46
N LYS A 187 -2.36 4.26 12.42
CA LYS A 187 -1.28 5.23 12.37
C LYS A 187 -1.92 6.62 12.39
N VAL A 188 -1.51 7.46 13.33
CA VAL A 188 -1.87 8.87 13.30
C VAL A 188 -1.11 9.49 12.14
N ILE A 189 -1.73 9.52 10.96
CA ILE A 189 -1.21 10.29 9.85
C ILE A 189 -1.33 11.75 10.29
N LYS A 190 -0.19 12.41 10.55
CA LYS A 190 -0.17 13.87 10.72
C LYS A 190 -0.72 14.43 9.42
N ARG A 191 -1.97 14.91 9.46
CA ARG A 191 -2.66 15.47 8.29
C ARG A 191 -1.97 16.78 7.93
N ASP A 192 -0.99 16.72 7.04
CA ASP A 192 -0.59 17.89 6.29
C ASP A 192 -1.60 18.10 5.16
N THR A 193 -2.82 18.53 5.54
CA THR A 193 -3.94 19.01 4.72
C THR A 193 -4.71 18.01 3.83
N GLU A 194 -6.02 18.25 3.74
CA GLU A 194 -7.03 17.52 2.92
C GLU A 194 -6.73 17.52 1.41
N ALA A 195 -5.76 18.32 0.96
CA ALA A 195 -5.37 18.44 -0.45
C ALA A 195 -4.65 17.20 -0.99
N ASP A 196 -3.95 16.43 -0.15
CA ASP A 196 -3.09 15.34 -0.62
C ASP A 196 -3.87 14.08 -1.02
N MET A 197 -5.08 13.88 -0.49
CA MET A 197 -5.94 12.79 -0.97
C MET A 197 -6.38 13.00 -2.43
N ASN A 198 -6.55 14.25 -2.86
CA ASN A 198 -6.90 14.59 -4.24
C ASN A 198 -5.70 14.52 -5.20
N LYS A 199 -4.47 14.47 -4.69
CA LYS A 199 -3.24 14.41 -5.49
C LYS A 199 -2.95 13.00 -6.04
N TRP A 200 -3.70 12.01 -5.58
CA TRP A 200 -3.67 10.62 -6.05
C TRP A 200 -4.72 10.32 -7.12
N TYR A 201 -5.45 11.34 -7.59
CA TYR A 201 -6.54 11.23 -8.57
C TYR A 201 -6.29 12.11 -9.80
#